data_AF-A0A0W0ZQ00-F1
#
_entry.id   AF-A0A0W0ZQ00-F1
#
_cell.length_a   1.000
_cell.length_b   1.000
_cell.length_c   1.000
_cell.angle_alpha   90.00
_cell.angle_beta   90.00
_cell.angle_gamma   90.00
#
_symmetry.space_group_name_H-M   'P 1'
#
loop_
_entity.id
_entity.type
_entity.pdbx_description
1 polymer ?
#
loop_
_entity_poly.entity_id
_entity_poly.type
_entity_poly.pdbx_seq_one_letter_code
_entity_poly.pdbx_strand_id
1 'polypeptide(L)'
;MKSQKQLFEFLCQLIDIQIKKYVALPKIGIGPDARLNGQLVFQEVNELLGFAEQLLAKMEHNVVSPELFSSIFEQVKFYLEQEHLRGYAGWLLDENNIHTPLMARVNEQIGQLKEIADSAHIEYSSASKPVTETQKQTEYDSVAIAFYILDLAVKIAENPEIELDAKSLGHALPILRRNATTRYNKEEFAQPIRELHKKCTEFMQQSDAQKGDTLLDKVNAGVYEKKHREQWSKLLKRYQKVEPDSKLFDAEHEWYKIGKLSAEKVKPQSTYASPNLTLFGGVTIGILLVCMLVSYFIKQQNNESVLNSTLNP
;
A
#
# COMPACT_ATOMS: atom_id res chain seq x y z
N MET A 1 17.91 22.06 -11.15
CA MET A 1 17.93 20.66 -10.67
C MET A 1 17.12 20.43 -9.40
N LYS A 2 16.53 21.45 -8.75
CA LYS A 2 15.85 21.30 -7.46
C LYS A 2 14.74 20.25 -7.48
N SER A 3 13.80 20.31 -8.43
CA SER A 3 12.71 19.34 -8.50
C SER A 3 13.17 17.93 -8.85
N GLN A 4 14.19 17.80 -9.72
CA GLN A 4 14.82 16.51 -10.04
C GLN A 4 15.45 15.86 -8.80
N LYS A 5 16.18 16.65 -8.01
CA LYS A 5 16.75 16.26 -6.72
C LYS A 5 15.67 15.74 -5.79
N GLN A 6 14.62 16.53 -5.56
CA GLN A 6 13.54 16.17 -4.65
C GLN A 6 12.81 14.89 -5.08
N LEU A 7 12.53 14.73 -6.39
CA LEU A 7 11.88 13.52 -6.90
C LEU A 7 12.77 12.28 -6.77
N PHE A 8 14.08 12.40 -7.02
CA PHE A 8 15.02 11.30 -6.84
C PHE A 8 15.12 10.89 -5.37
N GLU A 9 15.23 11.85 -4.46
CA GLU A 9 15.28 11.59 -3.02
C GLU A 9 14.00 10.91 -2.51
N PHE A 10 12.84 11.40 -2.98
CA PHE A 10 11.54 10.79 -2.71
C PHE A 10 11.48 9.34 -3.20
N LEU A 11 11.94 9.08 -4.44
CA LEU A 11 12.03 7.74 -5.01
C LEU A 11 12.90 6.82 -4.15
N CYS A 12 14.07 7.26 -3.71
CA CYS A 12 14.96 6.46 -2.85
C CYS A 12 14.28 6.06 -1.53
N GLN A 13 13.57 6.99 -0.90
CA GLN A 13 12.83 6.72 0.32
C GLN A 13 11.66 5.76 0.08
N LEU A 14 10.89 5.97 -0.99
CA LEU A 14 9.78 5.10 -1.37
C LEU A 14 10.26 3.66 -1.64
N ILE A 15 11.34 3.49 -2.41
CA ILE A 15 11.93 2.18 -2.71
C ILE A 15 12.35 1.46 -1.43
N ASP A 16 13.02 2.15 -0.50
CA ASP A 16 13.42 1.57 0.78
C ASP A 16 12.21 1.03 1.58
N ILE A 17 11.13 1.82 1.62
CA ILE A 17 9.87 1.45 2.28
C ILE A 17 9.25 0.23 1.60
N GLN A 18 9.11 0.24 0.27
CA GLN A 18 8.48 -0.87 -0.44
C GLN A 18 9.31 -2.17 -0.33
N ILE A 19 10.66 -2.08 -0.31
CA ILE A 19 11.52 -3.24 -0.03
C ILE A 19 11.21 -3.83 1.34
N LYS A 20 11.19 -3.00 2.39
CA LYS A 20 10.88 -3.47 3.76
C LYS A 20 9.48 -4.11 3.82
N LYS A 21 8.51 -3.57 3.08
CA LYS A 21 7.13 -4.04 3.06
C LYS A 21 7.00 -5.42 2.40
N TYR A 22 7.48 -5.61 1.16
CA TYR A 22 7.32 -6.91 0.50
C TYR A 22 8.09 -8.03 1.20
N VAL A 23 9.19 -7.71 1.89
CA VAL A 23 9.97 -8.67 2.67
C VAL A 23 9.24 -9.11 3.93
N ALA A 24 8.50 -8.20 4.56
CA ALA A 24 7.78 -8.49 5.78
C ALA A 24 6.53 -9.33 5.51
N LEU A 25 5.76 -9.01 4.47
CA LEU A 25 4.49 -9.66 4.16
C LEU A 25 4.51 -11.21 4.14
N PRO A 26 5.45 -11.90 3.47
CA PRO A 26 5.50 -13.37 3.46
C PRO A 26 6.03 -13.97 4.77
N LYS A 27 6.70 -13.19 5.64
CA LYS A 27 7.24 -13.67 6.93
C LYS A 27 6.18 -13.77 8.01
N ILE A 28 5.11 -12.99 7.93
CA ILE A 28 4.08 -12.94 8.98
C ILE A 28 3.15 -14.17 8.92
N GLY A 29 3.22 -14.97 7.85
CA GLY A 29 2.44 -16.20 7.71
C GLY A 29 0.94 -15.95 7.52
N ILE A 30 0.55 -14.73 7.10
CA ILE A 30 -0.85 -14.34 6.94
C ILE A 30 -1.32 -14.73 5.54
N GLY A 31 -1.53 -16.04 5.35
CA GLY A 31 -2.20 -16.62 4.19
C GLY A 31 -1.56 -16.32 2.81
N PRO A 32 -2.18 -16.81 1.73
CA PRO A 32 -1.80 -16.48 0.36
C PRO A 32 -1.88 -14.98 0.04
N ASP A 33 -2.73 -14.21 0.71
CA ASP A 33 -2.97 -12.80 0.35
C ASP A 33 -1.85 -11.84 0.73
N ALA A 34 -1.20 -12.06 1.88
CA ALA A 34 0.01 -11.31 2.19
C ALA A 34 1.10 -11.62 1.16
N ARG A 35 1.14 -12.86 0.64
CA ARG A 35 2.11 -13.27 -0.40
C ARG A 35 1.78 -12.68 -1.77
N LEU A 36 0.50 -12.55 -2.12
CA LEU A 36 0.04 -11.83 -3.32
C LEU A 36 0.39 -10.34 -3.23
N ASN A 37 0.06 -9.68 -2.13
CA ASN A 37 0.40 -8.27 -1.91
C ASN A 37 1.92 -8.07 -1.86
N GLY A 38 2.67 -9.03 -1.30
CA GLY A 38 4.13 -9.04 -1.35
C GLY A 38 4.66 -9.12 -2.77
N GLN A 39 4.05 -9.95 -3.62
CA GLN A 39 4.42 -10.04 -5.02
C GLN A 39 4.14 -8.74 -5.79
N LEU A 40 3.00 -8.09 -5.53
CA LEU A 40 2.67 -6.79 -6.11
C LEU A 40 3.72 -5.74 -5.75
N VAL A 41 3.99 -5.57 -4.46
CA VAL A 41 4.99 -4.60 -3.98
C VAL A 41 6.40 -4.92 -4.51
N PHE A 42 6.73 -6.21 -4.68
CA PHE A 42 7.98 -6.61 -5.34
C PHE A 42 8.06 -6.10 -6.80
N GLN A 43 6.97 -6.20 -7.57
CA GLN A 43 6.93 -5.68 -8.93
C GLN A 43 6.96 -4.16 -8.97
N GLU A 44 6.26 -3.48 -8.05
CA GLU A 44 6.33 -2.03 -7.87
C GLU A 44 7.80 -1.59 -7.67
N VAL A 45 8.58 -2.31 -6.84
CA VAL A 45 10.01 -2.00 -6.60
C VAL A 45 10.86 -2.11 -7.88
N ASN A 46 10.59 -3.08 -8.76
CA ASN A 46 11.33 -3.21 -10.02
C ASN A 46 11.17 -1.95 -10.89
N GLU A 47 9.95 -1.45 -11.01
CA GLU A 47 9.66 -0.25 -11.82
C GLU A 47 10.19 1.02 -11.15
N LEU A 48 10.02 1.18 -9.84
CA LEU A 48 10.57 2.31 -9.10
C LEU A 48 12.10 2.40 -9.20
N LEU A 49 12.79 1.27 -9.12
CA LEU A 49 14.24 1.21 -9.36
C LEU A 49 14.60 1.61 -10.79
N GLY A 50 13.81 1.17 -11.77
CA GLY A 50 13.96 1.56 -13.18
C GLY A 50 13.77 3.07 -13.39
N PHE A 51 12.80 3.69 -12.72
CA PHE A 51 12.57 5.13 -12.78
C PHE A 51 13.70 5.92 -12.12
N ALA A 52 14.15 5.48 -10.94
CA ALA A 52 15.27 6.10 -10.25
C ALA A 52 16.56 6.04 -11.10
N GLU A 53 16.83 4.90 -11.75
CA GLU A 53 17.95 4.76 -12.68
C GLU A 53 17.86 5.72 -13.87
N GLN A 54 16.69 5.79 -14.52
CA GLN A 54 16.46 6.70 -15.65
C GLN A 54 16.64 8.17 -15.27
N LEU A 55 16.06 8.57 -14.12
CA LEU A 55 16.18 9.94 -13.62
C LEU A 55 17.64 10.26 -13.29
N LEU A 56 18.32 9.40 -12.54
CA LEU A 56 19.70 9.62 -12.11
C LEU A 56 20.66 9.70 -13.29
N ALA A 57 20.55 8.79 -14.26
CA ALA A 57 21.41 8.80 -15.44
C ALA A 57 21.31 10.12 -16.22
N LYS A 58 20.13 10.75 -16.25
CA LYS A 58 19.95 12.07 -16.88
C LYS A 58 20.39 13.23 -15.99
N MET A 59 20.27 13.09 -14.67
CA MET A 59 20.80 14.05 -13.70
C MET A 59 22.33 14.10 -13.72
N GLU A 60 23.01 12.96 -13.83
CA GLU A 60 24.49 12.88 -13.93
C GLU A 60 25.05 13.67 -15.12
N HIS A 61 24.24 13.92 -16.13
CA HIS A 61 24.58 14.68 -17.33
C HIS A 61 23.87 16.03 -17.43
N ASN A 62 23.08 16.44 -16.42
CA ASN A 62 22.29 17.68 -16.41
C ASN A 62 21.32 17.84 -17.60
N VAL A 63 20.73 16.74 -18.09
CA VAL A 63 19.88 16.70 -19.30
C VAL A 63 18.51 16.06 -19.05
N VAL A 64 17.95 16.23 -17.85
CA VAL A 64 16.58 15.76 -17.55
C VAL A 64 15.57 16.61 -18.32
N SER A 65 14.88 16.02 -19.31
CA SER A 65 13.84 16.72 -20.04
C SER A 65 12.55 16.85 -19.21
N PRO A 66 11.74 17.90 -19.43
CA PRO A 66 10.45 18.07 -18.74
C PRO A 66 9.50 16.88 -18.94
N GLU A 67 9.51 16.26 -20.13
CA GLU A 67 8.65 15.13 -20.48
C GLU A 67 9.05 13.88 -19.70
N LEU A 68 10.36 13.60 -19.60
CA LEU A 68 10.86 12.49 -18.79
C LEU A 68 10.51 12.71 -17.31
N PHE A 69 10.75 13.92 -16.79
CA PHE A 69 10.44 14.25 -15.40
C PHE A 69 8.95 14.04 -15.11
N SER A 70 8.07 14.60 -15.95
CA SER A 70 6.61 14.49 -15.78
C SER A 70 6.13 13.04 -15.88
N SER A 71 6.70 12.27 -16.81
CA SER A 71 6.40 10.84 -16.97
C SER A 71 6.79 10.02 -15.74
N ILE A 72 7.99 10.25 -15.18
CA ILE A 72 8.42 9.57 -13.95
C ILE A 72 7.56 10.02 -12.77
N PHE A 73 7.29 11.32 -12.64
CA PHE A 73 6.46 11.86 -11.57
C PHE A 73 5.07 11.21 -11.56
N GLU A 74 4.38 11.16 -12.69
CA GLU A 74 3.04 10.55 -12.78
C GLU A 74 3.05 9.05 -12.46
N GLN A 75 4.08 8.32 -12.88
CA GLN A 75 4.20 6.90 -12.56
C GLN A 75 4.51 6.65 -11.09
N VAL A 76 5.25 7.55 -10.42
CA VAL A 76 5.48 7.48 -8.97
C VAL A 76 4.22 7.83 -8.20
N LYS A 77 3.51 8.87 -8.62
CA LYS A 77 2.21 9.28 -8.09
C LYS A 77 1.20 8.14 -8.17
N PHE A 78 1.15 7.43 -9.30
CA PHE A 78 0.30 6.25 -9.49
C PHE A 78 0.45 5.21 -8.36
N TYR A 79 1.67 4.74 -8.04
CA TYR A 79 1.81 3.73 -6.98
C TYR A 79 1.43 4.24 -5.60
N LEU A 80 1.66 5.53 -5.34
CA LEU A 80 1.28 6.13 -4.07
C LEU A 80 -0.25 6.24 -3.95
N GLU A 81 -0.95 6.56 -5.04
CA GLU A 81 -2.42 6.52 -5.12
C GLU A 81 -2.95 5.09 -4.88
N GLN A 82 -2.32 4.07 -5.45
CA GLN A 82 -2.71 2.67 -5.21
C GLN A 82 -2.46 2.23 -3.76
N GLU A 83 -1.34 2.64 -3.17
CA GLU A 83 -1.07 2.41 -1.75
C GLU A 83 -2.06 3.13 -0.83
N HIS A 84 -2.39 4.38 -1.15
CA HIS A 84 -3.39 5.16 -0.44
C HIS A 84 -4.77 4.49 -0.52
N LEU A 85 -5.22 4.03 -1.70
CA LEU A 85 -6.49 3.34 -1.87
C LEU A 85 -6.62 2.13 -0.93
N ARG A 86 -5.60 1.24 -0.95
CA ARG A 86 -5.56 0.04 -0.10
C ARG A 86 -5.52 0.41 1.39
N GLY A 87 -4.70 1.41 1.74
CA GLY A 87 -4.54 1.89 3.11
C GLY A 87 -5.81 2.52 3.67
N TYR A 88 -6.49 3.34 2.86
CA TYR A 88 -7.69 4.06 3.24
C TYR A 88 -8.87 3.11 3.41
N ALA A 89 -9.05 2.14 2.51
CA ALA A 89 -10.04 1.08 2.69
C ALA A 89 -9.81 0.33 4.01
N GLY A 90 -8.56 -0.03 4.32
CA GLY A 90 -8.20 -0.66 5.59
C GLY A 90 -8.51 0.22 6.81
N TRP A 91 -8.19 1.52 6.74
CA TRP A 91 -8.49 2.47 7.81
C TRP A 91 -9.99 2.69 8.03
N LEU A 92 -10.79 2.71 6.96
CA LEU A 92 -12.25 2.80 7.05
C LEU A 92 -12.83 1.56 7.77
N LEU A 93 -12.30 0.37 7.46
CA LEU A 93 -12.68 -0.88 8.10
C LEU A 93 -12.35 -0.89 9.60
N ASP A 94 -11.10 -0.59 9.95
CA ASP A 94 -10.67 -0.57 11.34
C ASP A 94 -9.57 0.43 11.57
N GLU A 95 -9.79 1.32 12.54
CA GLU A 95 -8.76 2.21 13.00
C GLU A 95 -7.91 1.50 14.05
N ASN A 96 -6.72 1.08 13.61
CA ASN A 96 -5.76 0.43 14.47
C ASN A 96 -4.37 1.07 14.33
N ASN A 97 -3.46 0.60 15.18
CA ASN A 97 -2.06 0.99 15.23
C ASN A 97 -1.27 0.71 13.93
N ILE A 98 -1.91 0.24 12.86
CA ILE A 98 -1.27 0.03 11.57
C ILE A 98 -1.87 0.89 10.49
N HIS A 99 -3.19 0.91 10.35
CA HIS A 99 -3.84 1.74 9.35
C HIS A 99 -3.61 3.23 9.63
N THR A 100 -3.60 3.66 10.89
CA THR A 100 -3.35 5.07 11.23
C THR A 100 -1.91 5.52 10.89
N PRO A 101 -0.84 4.81 11.31
CA PRO A 101 0.51 5.18 10.88
C PRO A 101 0.76 5.03 9.37
N LEU A 102 0.16 4.02 8.72
CA LEU A 102 0.23 3.85 7.28
C LEU A 102 -0.36 5.07 6.56
N MET A 103 -1.56 5.49 6.95
CA MET A 103 -2.25 6.64 6.35
C MET A 103 -1.49 7.94 6.62
N ALA A 104 -0.99 8.15 7.84
CA ALA A 104 -0.19 9.32 8.17
C ALA A 104 1.04 9.43 7.24
N ARG A 105 1.80 8.33 7.08
CA ARG A 105 2.96 8.29 6.18
C ARG A 105 2.56 8.54 4.73
N VAL A 106 1.54 7.84 4.21
CA VAL A 106 1.15 7.98 2.80
C VAL A 106 0.66 9.41 2.51
N ASN A 107 -0.09 10.03 3.43
CA ASN A 107 -0.53 11.41 3.29
C ASN A 107 0.63 12.41 3.33
N GLU A 108 1.65 12.16 4.15
CA GLU A 108 2.89 12.95 4.15
C GLU A 108 3.61 12.83 2.80
N GLN A 109 3.76 11.61 2.27
CA GLN A 109 4.38 11.36 0.97
C GLN A 109 3.58 12.02 -0.18
N ILE A 110 2.24 12.02 -0.11
CA ILE A 110 1.37 12.74 -1.05
C ILE A 110 1.63 14.25 -0.96
N GLY A 111 1.75 14.80 0.25
CA GLY A 111 2.12 16.19 0.48
C GLY A 111 3.46 16.56 -0.15
N GLN A 112 4.49 15.72 0.05
CA GLN A 112 5.80 15.90 -0.57
C GLN A 112 5.74 15.87 -2.10
N LEU A 113 4.95 14.97 -2.71
CA LEU A 113 4.77 14.97 -4.17
C LEU A 113 4.07 16.24 -4.68
N LYS A 114 3.12 16.80 -3.92
CA LYS A 114 2.51 18.10 -4.27
C LYS A 114 3.54 19.22 -4.27
N GLU A 115 4.39 19.29 -3.25
CA GLU A 115 5.47 20.27 -3.18
C GLU A 115 6.49 20.12 -4.32
N ILE A 116 6.77 18.87 -4.73
CA ILE A 116 7.61 18.57 -5.89
C ILE A 116 6.93 19.06 -7.18
N ALA A 117 5.63 18.80 -7.33
CA ALA A 117 4.85 19.25 -8.48
C ALA A 117 4.85 20.78 -8.61
N ASP A 118 4.55 21.47 -7.51
CA ASP A 118 4.57 22.93 -7.44
C ASP A 118 5.95 23.49 -7.79
N SER A 119 7.01 22.87 -7.25
CA SER A 119 8.40 23.25 -7.55
C SER A 119 8.81 22.99 -9.00
N ALA A 120 8.14 22.07 -9.69
CA ALA A 120 8.39 21.72 -11.08
C ALA A 120 7.41 22.39 -12.06
N HIS A 121 6.43 23.15 -11.57
CA HIS A 121 5.34 23.74 -12.36
C HIS A 121 4.55 22.71 -13.17
N ILE A 122 4.30 21.53 -12.58
CA ILE A 122 3.41 20.51 -13.15
C ILE A 122 2.09 20.48 -12.40
N GLU A 123 1.00 20.21 -13.12
CA GLU A 123 -0.33 20.14 -12.55
C GLU A 123 -0.49 18.86 -11.71
N TYR A 124 -0.92 19.00 -10.45
CA TYR A 124 -1.19 17.86 -9.57
C TYR A 124 -2.61 17.27 -9.72
N SER A 125 -3.48 17.86 -10.54
CA SER A 125 -4.90 17.53 -10.63
C SER A 125 -5.26 16.67 -11.84
N SER A 126 -5.03 15.36 -11.71
CA SER A 126 -5.81 14.31 -12.36
C SER A 126 -5.49 12.99 -11.64
N ALA A 127 -6.39 12.00 -11.67
CA ALA A 127 -6.02 10.66 -11.21
C ALA A 127 -4.97 10.09 -12.16
N SER A 128 -3.89 9.50 -11.63
CA SER A 128 -2.88 8.91 -12.50
C SER A 128 -3.45 7.71 -13.24
N LYS A 129 -3.00 7.50 -14.48
CA LYS A 129 -3.41 6.35 -15.30
C LYS A 129 -2.28 5.34 -15.37
N PRO A 130 -2.57 4.03 -15.33
CA PRO A 130 -1.53 3.02 -15.52
C PRO A 130 -0.99 3.09 -16.95
N VAL A 131 0.33 3.11 -17.11
CA VAL A 131 1.00 3.12 -18.42
C VAL A 131 1.72 1.82 -18.75
N THR A 132 2.01 0.99 -17.74
CA THR A 132 2.64 -0.34 -17.92
C THR A 132 1.67 -1.46 -17.57
N GLU A 133 1.94 -2.68 -18.05
CA GLU A 133 1.14 -3.86 -17.67
C GLU A 133 1.21 -4.14 -16.16
N THR A 134 2.39 -3.93 -15.55
CA THR A 134 2.54 -4.04 -14.11
C THR A 134 1.66 -3.03 -13.37
N GLN A 135 1.58 -1.78 -13.86
CA GLN A 135 0.68 -0.78 -13.28
C GLN A 135 -0.79 -1.15 -13.47
N LYS A 136 -1.20 -1.64 -14.65
CA LYS A 136 -2.57 -2.12 -14.86
C LYS A 136 -2.93 -3.24 -13.88
N GLN A 137 -2.04 -4.21 -13.70
CA GLN A 137 -2.24 -5.28 -12.73
C GLN A 137 -2.29 -4.74 -11.30
N THR A 138 -1.41 -3.78 -10.97
CA THR A 138 -1.36 -3.15 -9.65
C THR A 138 -2.64 -2.37 -9.35
N GLU A 139 -3.18 -1.63 -10.32
CA GLU A 139 -4.47 -0.93 -10.19
C GLU A 139 -5.58 -1.93 -9.93
N TYR A 140 -5.71 -2.96 -10.79
CA TYR A 140 -6.73 -3.99 -10.65
C TYR A 140 -6.69 -4.66 -9.28
N ASP A 141 -5.52 -5.16 -8.87
CA ASP A 141 -5.40 -5.86 -7.59
C ASP A 141 -5.61 -4.92 -6.40
N SER A 142 -5.21 -3.64 -6.50
CA SER A 142 -5.45 -2.64 -5.46
C SER A 142 -6.94 -2.32 -5.30
N VAL A 143 -7.64 -2.15 -6.43
CA VAL A 143 -9.09 -1.95 -6.45
C VAL A 143 -9.82 -3.19 -5.94
N ALA A 144 -9.40 -4.39 -6.33
CA ALA A 144 -9.99 -5.63 -5.83
C ALA A 144 -9.81 -5.78 -4.31
N ILE A 145 -8.61 -5.49 -3.78
CA ILE A 145 -8.36 -5.50 -2.33
C ILE A 145 -9.27 -4.48 -1.62
N ALA A 146 -9.34 -3.24 -2.11
CA ALA A 146 -10.19 -2.21 -1.54
C ALA A 146 -11.67 -2.61 -1.59
N PHE A 147 -12.13 -3.14 -2.73
CA PHE A 147 -13.49 -3.66 -2.91
C PHE A 147 -13.83 -4.67 -1.82
N TYR A 148 -13.03 -5.72 -1.65
CA TYR A 148 -13.34 -6.78 -0.67
C TYR A 148 -13.36 -6.27 0.77
N ILE A 149 -12.47 -5.33 1.11
CA ILE A 149 -12.46 -4.70 2.44
C ILE A 149 -13.77 -3.93 2.67
N LEU A 150 -14.18 -3.13 1.69
CA LEU A 150 -15.35 -2.26 1.81
C LEU A 150 -16.66 -3.06 1.73
N ASP A 151 -16.70 -4.08 0.87
CA ASP A 151 -17.83 -5.01 0.73
C ASP A 151 -18.12 -5.74 2.03
N LEU A 152 -17.07 -6.16 2.74
CA LEU A 152 -17.21 -6.68 4.10
C LEU A 152 -17.81 -5.67 5.06
N ALA A 153 -17.30 -4.43 5.05
CA ALA A 153 -17.77 -3.38 5.95
C ALA A 153 -19.27 -3.12 5.73
N VAL A 154 -19.70 -3.07 4.45
CA VAL A 154 -21.11 -2.95 4.06
C VAL A 154 -21.92 -4.15 4.55
N LYS A 155 -21.52 -5.38 4.22
CA LYS A 155 -22.24 -6.61 4.60
C LYS A 155 -22.39 -6.76 6.12
N ILE A 156 -21.34 -6.45 6.88
CA ILE A 156 -21.36 -6.51 8.34
C ILE A 156 -22.20 -5.37 8.93
N ALA A 157 -22.19 -4.17 8.34
CA ALA A 157 -23.05 -3.08 8.78
C ALA A 157 -24.54 -3.42 8.59
N GLU A 158 -24.89 -4.06 7.48
CA GLU A 158 -26.26 -4.52 7.18
C GLU A 158 -26.69 -5.70 8.06
N ASN A 159 -25.78 -6.67 8.29
CA ASN A 159 -26.03 -7.84 9.12
C ASN A 159 -24.83 -8.12 10.05
N PRO A 160 -24.80 -7.53 11.26
CA PRO A 160 -23.72 -7.75 12.22
C PRO A 160 -23.52 -9.21 12.65
N GLU A 161 -24.57 -10.02 12.56
CA GLU A 161 -24.56 -11.44 12.94
C GLU A 161 -24.21 -12.38 11.79
N ILE A 162 -23.79 -11.85 10.63
CA ILE A 162 -23.36 -12.68 9.50
C ILE A 162 -22.31 -13.72 9.93
N GLU A 163 -22.52 -14.97 9.52
CA GLU A 163 -21.59 -16.05 9.75
C GLU A 163 -20.40 -15.94 8.79
N LEU A 164 -19.28 -15.45 9.31
CA LEU A 164 -18.00 -15.44 8.61
C LEU A 164 -17.19 -16.66 9.06
N ASP A 165 -16.36 -17.23 8.19
CA ASP A 165 -15.51 -18.38 8.52
C ASP A 165 -14.55 -17.99 9.65
N ALA A 166 -14.90 -18.35 10.89
CA ALA A 166 -14.21 -17.90 12.09
C ALA A 166 -12.74 -18.34 12.11
N LYS A 167 -12.37 -19.40 11.37
CA LYS A 167 -11.00 -19.90 11.28
C LYS A 167 -10.06 -18.93 10.56
N SER A 168 -10.56 -18.14 9.61
CA SER A 168 -9.72 -17.15 8.93
C SER A 168 -9.69 -15.81 9.67
N LEU A 169 -10.76 -15.42 10.39
CA LEU A 169 -10.89 -14.05 10.91
C LEU A 169 -10.49 -13.85 12.37
N GLY A 170 -10.43 -14.90 13.21
CA GLY A 170 -9.84 -14.81 14.56
C GLY A 170 -10.20 -13.54 15.36
N HIS A 171 -9.19 -12.73 15.69
CA HIS A 171 -9.33 -11.47 16.45
C HIS A 171 -10.01 -10.33 15.67
N ALA A 172 -10.15 -10.42 14.35
CA ALA A 172 -10.80 -9.41 13.52
C ALA A 172 -12.32 -9.38 13.74
N LEU A 173 -12.95 -10.56 13.87
CA LEU A 173 -14.40 -10.67 13.86
C LEU A 173 -15.09 -9.87 15.00
N PRO A 174 -14.61 -9.92 16.26
CA PRO A 174 -15.19 -9.08 17.32
C PRO A 174 -15.08 -7.58 17.04
N ILE A 175 -13.97 -7.14 16.43
CA ILE A 175 -13.75 -5.73 16.09
C ILE A 175 -14.73 -5.31 15.00
N LEU A 176 -14.87 -6.12 13.96
CA LEU A 176 -15.80 -5.86 12.86
C LEU A 176 -17.25 -5.77 13.35
N ARG A 177 -17.69 -6.70 14.22
CA ARG A 177 -19.03 -6.68 14.83
C ARG A 177 -19.26 -5.44 15.69
N ARG A 178 -18.25 -5.02 16.46
CA ARG A 178 -18.31 -3.76 17.20
C ARG A 178 -18.42 -2.57 16.25
N ASN A 179 -17.62 -2.53 15.18
CA ASN A 179 -17.63 -1.45 14.21
C ASN A 179 -18.97 -1.39 13.44
N ALA A 180 -19.62 -2.53 13.21
CA ALA A 180 -20.98 -2.64 12.66
C ALA A 180 -22.04 -1.84 13.42
N THR A 181 -21.93 -1.80 14.74
CA THR A 181 -22.88 -1.10 15.63
C THR A 181 -22.39 0.29 16.03
N THR A 182 -21.19 0.67 15.62
CA THR A 182 -20.56 1.94 15.98
C THR A 182 -20.05 2.68 14.75
N ARG A 183 -18.81 2.41 14.33
CA ARG A 183 -18.07 3.11 13.28
C ARG A 183 -18.83 3.15 11.95
N TYR A 184 -19.33 2.03 11.46
CA TYR A 184 -19.91 1.93 10.11
C TYR A 184 -21.25 2.65 9.96
N ASN A 185 -21.89 3.05 11.07
CA ASN A 185 -23.14 3.81 11.07
C ASN A 185 -22.94 5.31 11.23
N LYS A 186 -21.72 5.78 11.50
CA LYS A 186 -21.43 7.22 11.56
C LYS A 186 -21.20 7.73 10.15
N GLU A 187 -21.85 8.82 9.78
CA GLU A 187 -21.79 9.34 8.40
C GLU A 187 -20.37 9.63 7.93
N GLU A 188 -19.49 10.07 8.85
CA GLU A 188 -18.05 10.29 8.61
C GLU A 188 -17.30 9.07 8.06
N PHE A 189 -17.79 7.85 8.31
CA PHE A 189 -17.23 6.60 7.79
C PHE A 189 -18.17 5.92 6.78
N ALA A 190 -19.47 5.95 7.05
CA ALA A 190 -20.47 5.28 6.24
C ALA A 190 -20.51 5.86 4.81
N GLN A 191 -20.44 7.18 4.65
CA GLN A 191 -20.44 7.82 3.34
C GLN A 191 -19.17 7.46 2.54
N PRO A 192 -17.94 7.65 3.06
CA PRO A 192 -16.74 7.20 2.37
C PRO A 192 -16.72 5.71 2.00
N ILE A 193 -17.22 4.84 2.89
CA ILE A 193 -17.32 3.41 2.60
C ILE A 193 -18.22 3.17 1.39
N ARG A 194 -19.43 3.73 1.37
CA ARG A 194 -20.39 3.58 0.27
C ARG A 194 -19.84 4.12 -1.05
N GLU A 195 -19.28 5.33 -1.02
CA GLU A 195 -18.75 5.98 -2.23
C GLU A 195 -17.56 5.23 -2.82
N LEU A 196 -16.64 4.78 -1.98
CA LEU A 196 -15.46 4.04 -2.43
C LEU A 196 -15.83 2.62 -2.89
N HIS A 197 -16.73 1.94 -2.17
CA HIS A 197 -17.26 0.63 -2.56
C HIS A 197 -17.91 0.69 -3.94
N LYS A 198 -18.73 1.72 -4.20
CA LYS A 198 -19.35 1.95 -5.50
C LYS A 198 -18.30 2.14 -6.60
N LYS A 199 -17.31 3.01 -6.39
CA LYS A 199 -16.23 3.23 -7.37
C LYS A 199 -15.46 1.96 -7.68
N CYS A 200 -15.12 1.17 -6.66
CA CYS A 200 -14.44 -0.10 -6.87
C CYS A 200 -15.33 -1.11 -7.60
N THR A 201 -16.63 -1.16 -7.27
CA THR A 201 -17.60 -2.03 -7.96
C THR A 201 -17.69 -1.68 -9.45
N GLU A 202 -17.85 -0.40 -9.78
CA GLU A 202 -17.92 0.08 -11.16
C GLU A 202 -16.65 -0.26 -11.95
N PHE A 203 -15.46 -0.08 -11.34
CA PHE A 203 -14.20 -0.46 -11.96
C PHE A 203 -14.11 -1.98 -12.20
N MET A 204 -14.44 -2.80 -11.20
CA MET A 204 -14.35 -4.26 -11.30
C MET A 204 -15.32 -4.84 -12.34
N GLN A 205 -16.46 -4.18 -12.59
CA GLN A 205 -17.42 -4.57 -13.64
C GLN A 205 -16.94 -4.22 -15.06
N GLN A 206 -16.08 -3.22 -15.20
CA GLN A 206 -15.59 -2.71 -16.48
C GLN A 206 -14.22 -3.28 -16.87
N SER A 207 -13.49 -3.86 -15.92
CA SER A 207 -12.13 -4.36 -16.12
C SER A 207 -12.12 -5.77 -16.73
N ASP A 208 -11.39 -5.94 -17.83
CA ASP A 208 -11.08 -7.25 -18.41
C ASP A 208 -9.89 -7.96 -17.73
N ALA A 209 -9.17 -7.26 -16.84
CA ALA A 209 -8.03 -7.82 -16.14
C ALA A 209 -8.46 -8.89 -15.13
N GLN A 210 -7.58 -9.89 -14.94
CA GLN A 210 -7.77 -10.94 -13.96
C GLN A 210 -6.83 -10.74 -12.77
N LYS A 211 -7.20 -11.36 -11.65
CA LYS A 211 -6.39 -11.32 -10.44
C LYS A 211 -5.06 -12.04 -10.65
N GLY A 212 -3.96 -11.44 -10.21
CA GLY A 212 -2.67 -12.12 -10.19
C GLY A 212 -2.69 -13.33 -9.26
N ASP A 213 -2.08 -14.44 -9.68
CA ASP A 213 -2.00 -15.69 -8.92
C ASP A 213 -0.60 -15.97 -8.36
N THR A 214 0.38 -15.12 -8.69
CA THR A 214 1.78 -15.33 -8.32
C THR A 214 2.02 -14.98 -6.86
N LEU A 215 2.49 -15.95 -6.08
CA LEU A 215 2.74 -15.80 -4.65
C LEU A 215 4.23 -15.59 -4.35
N LEU A 216 4.57 -14.51 -3.65
CA LEU A 216 5.92 -14.33 -3.13
C LEU A 216 6.13 -15.21 -1.88
N ASP A 217 7.02 -16.21 -1.94
CA ASP A 217 7.43 -16.95 -0.74
C ASP A 217 8.56 -16.26 0.04
N LYS A 218 8.77 -16.73 1.28
CA LYS A 218 9.74 -16.17 2.21
C LYS A 218 11.20 -16.30 1.74
N VAL A 219 11.54 -17.38 1.03
CA VAL A 219 12.91 -17.64 0.56
C VAL A 219 13.22 -16.68 -0.59
N ASN A 220 12.34 -16.62 -1.59
CA ASN A 220 12.43 -15.71 -2.72
C ASN A 220 12.40 -14.25 -2.29
N ALA A 221 11.57 -13.88 -1.30
CA ALA A 221 11.57 -12.52 -0.75
C ALA A 221 12.96 -12.10 -0.22
N GLY A 222 13.68 -13.01 0.46
CA GLY A 222 15.03 -12.72 0.96
C GLY A 222 16.07 -12.60 -0.17
N VAL A 223 15.96 -13.41 -1.21
CA VAL A 223 16.84 -13.31 -2.40
C VAL A 223 16.60 -11.97 -3.12
N TYR A 224 15.33 -11.60 -3.32
CA TYR A 224 14.98 -10.35 -3.98
C TYR A 224 15.35 -9.13 -3.15
N GLU A 225 15.18 -9.18 -1.82
CA GLU A 225 15.67 -8.14 -0.89
C GLU A 225 17.14 -7.83 -1.14
N LYS A 226 17.99 -8.85 -1.17
CA LYS A 226 19.43 -8.65 -1.38
C LYS A 226 19.70 -7.97 -2.73
N LYS A 227 19.08 -8.46 -3.81
CA LYS A 227 19.23 -7.89 -5.15
C LYS A 227 18.78 -6.43 -5.22
N HIS A 228 17.59 -6.12 -4.73
CA HIS A 228 17.04 -4.76 -4.76
C HIS A 228 17.82 -3.81 -3.85
N ARG A 229 18.29 -4.27 -2.68
CA ARG A 229 19.17 -3.49 -1.79
C ARG A 229 20.51 -3.16 -2.45
N GLU A 230 21.09 -4.10 -3.19
CA GLU A 230 22.31 -3.85 -3.95
C GLU A 230 22.10 -2.81 -5.07
N GLN A 231 21.00 -2.90 -5.82
CA GLN A 231 20.64 -1.92 -6.84
C GLN A 231 20.39 -0.53 -6.25
N TRP A 232 19.57 -0.46 -5.20
CA TRP A 232 19.27 0.76 -4.46
C TRP A 232 20.53 1.40 -3.87
N SER A 233 21.44 0.61 -3.27
CA SER A 233 22.71 1.12 -2.75
C SER A 233 23.61 1.67 -3.86
N LYS A 234 23.64 1.04 -5.04
CA LYS A 234 24.38 1.55 -6.21
C LYS A 234 23.83 2.90 -6.69
N LEU A 235 22.50 3.04 -6.73
CA LEU A 235 21.84 4.31 -7.05
C LEU A 235 22.24 5.42 -6.07
N LEU A 236 22.14 5.16 -4.76
CA LEU A 236 22.53 6.13 -3.73
C LEU A 236 24.01 6.54 -3.83
N LYS A 237 24.92 5.58 -4.05
CA LYS A 237 26.36 5.88 -4.22
C LYS A 237 26.66 6.74 -5.44
N ARG A 238 25.91 6.55 -6.53
CA ARG A 238 26.03 7.39 -7.72
C ARG A 238 25.45 8.77 -7.47
N TYR A 239 24.27 8.84 -6.86
CA TYR A 239 23.62 10.10 -6.50
C TYR A 239 24.47 10.96 -5.56
N GLN A 240 25.18 10.36 -4.60
CA GLN A 240 26.12 11.08 -3.73
C GLN A 240 27.21 11.86 -4.50
N LYS A 241 27.57 11.42 -5.72
CA LYS A 241 28.51 12.16 -6.57
C LYS A 241 27.87 13.37 -7.25
N VAL A 242 26.56 13.36 -7.42
CA VAL A 242 25.78 14.44 -8.04
C VAL A 242 25.38 15.47 -6.98
N GLU A 243 24.92 15.00 -5.82
CA GLU A 243 24.40 15.82 -4.72
C GLU A 243 25.01 15.36 -3.38
N PRO A 244 26.29 15.68 -3.12
CA PRO A 244 27.00 15.20 -1.93
C PRO A 244 26.41 15.73 -0.61
N ASP A 245 25.82 16.93 -0.65
CA ASP A 245 25.19 17.61 0.49
C ASP A 245 23.70 17.26 0.64
N SER A 246 23.25 16.15 0.05
CA SER A 246 21.89 15.67 0.26
C SER A 246 21.70 15.21 1.70
N LYS A 247 20.54 15.59 2.27
CA LYS A 247 20.12 15.14 3.61
C LYS A 247 20.01 13.62 3.74
N LEU A 248 19.96 12.87 2.64
CA LEU A 248 19.98 11.40 2.68
C LEU A 248 21.28 10.83 3.23
N PHE A 249 22.37 11.60 3.20
CA PHE A 249 23.70 11.19 3.64
C PHE A 249 24.10 11.80 4.99
N ASP A 250 23.24 12.63 5.58
CA ASP A 250 23.47 13.20 6.90
C ASP A 250 23.48 12.09 7.95
N ALA A 251 24.35 12.21 8.95
CA ALA A 251 24.45 11.24 10.05
C ALA A 251 23.14 11.13 10.86
N GLU A 252 22.32 12.19 10.83
CA GLU A 252 21.03 12.27 11.51
C GLU A 252 19.86 11.74 10.64
N HIS A 253 20.11 11.38 9.38
CA HIS A 253 19.06 10.88 8.50
C HIS A 253 18.54 9.52 8.95
N GLU A 254 17.30 9.49 9.42
CA GLU A 254 16.62 8.24 9.74
C GLU A 254 15.80 7.74 8.54
N TRP A 255 16.24 6.63 7.96
CA TRP A 255 15.42 5.87 7.02
C TRP A 255 14.15 5.37 7.71
N TYR A 256 13.01 5.47 7.01
CA TYR A 256 11.71 5.10 7.55
C TYR A 256 11.73 3.69 8.16
N LYS A 257 11.42 3.59 9.45
CA LYS A 257 11.28 2.31 10.14
C LYS A 257 9.84 1.84 9.97
N ILE A 258 9.62 0.81 9.16
CA ILE A 258 8.32 0.12 9.20
C ILE A 258 8.14 -0.40 10.62
N GLY A 259 7.01 -0.06 11.27
CA GLY A 259 6.69 -0.53 12.61
C GLY A 259 6.94 -2.04 12.72
N LYS A 260 7.55 -2.50 13.81
CA LYS A 260 7.91 -3.92 13.97
C LYS A 260 6.69 -4.79 13.71
N LEU A 261 6.75 -5.54 12.61
CA LEU A 261 5.85 -6.64 12.29
C LEU A 261 6.29 -7.91 13.03
N SER A 262 6.64 -7.77 14.31
CA SER A 262 7.07 -8.89 15.15
C SER A 262 5.86 -9.69 15.62
N ALA A 263 5.93 -11.01 15.45
CA ALA A 263 4.97 -11.99 15.97
C ALA A 263 5.06 -12.17 17.50
N GLU A 264 5.31 -11.08 18.24
CA GLU A 264 5.34 -11.14 19.70
C GLU A 264 3.93 -10.89 20.24
N LYS A 265 3.35 -11.95 20.80
CA LYS A 265 2.09 -11.93 21.56
C LYS A 265 2.23 -10.95 22.73
N VAL A 266 1.80 -9.70 22.54
CA VAL A 266 1.67 -8.75 23.65
C VAL A 266 0.20 -8.68 24.05
N LYS A 267 -0.06 -8.93 25.33
CA LYS A 267 -1.41 -8.87 25.94
C LYS A 267 -1.96 -7.44 25.84
N PRO A 268 -3.27 -7.26 25.62
CA PRO A 268 -3.86 -5.93 25.53
C PRO A 268 -3.85 -5.26 26.89
N GLN A 269 -3.26 -4.06 26.97
CA GLN A 269 -3.54 -3.12 28.06
C GLN A 269 -4.54 -2.08 27.55
N SER A 270 -5.65 -1.94 28.28
CA SER A 270 -6.58 -0.82 28.15
C SER A 270 -5.90 0.48 28.57
N THR A 271 -6.29 1.63 28.01
CA THR A 271 -7.23 2.61 28.59
C THR A 271 -7.15 3.93 27.81
N TYR A 272 -8.24 4.70 27.88
CA TYR A 272 -8.62 5.91 27.15
C TYR A 272 -7.75 7.17 27.34
N ALA A 273 -7.83 8.04 26.30
CA ALA A 273 -7.95 9.52 26.30
C ALA A 273 -6.72 10.48 26.33
N SER A 274 -6.59 11.18 25.18
CA SER A 274 -6.44 12.65 25.01
C SER A 274 -5.01 13.26 25.03
N PRO A 275 -4.81 14.47 24.44
CA PRO A 275 -3.93 14.67 23.30
C PRO A 275 -2.64 15.40 23.68
N ASN A 276 -1.49 14.83 23.35
CA ASN A 276 -0.29 15.60 23.07
C ASN A 276 0.63 14.80 22.16
N LEU A 277 1.15 15.51 21.18
CA LEU A 277 2.04 15.05 20.13
C LEU A 277 3.38 14.63 20.75
N THR A 278 3.58 13.34 20.98
CA THR A 278 4.92 12.76 21.19
C THR A 278 5.05 11.52 20.32
N LEU A 279 5.74 11.69 19.20
CA LEU A 279 6.44 10.63 18.48
C LEU A 279 7.37 9.90 19.48
N PHE A 280 7.54 8.58 19.27
CA PHE A 280 8.28 7.60 20.09
C PHE A 280 7.48 6.93 21.20
N GLY A 281 7.04 5.71 20.90
CA GLY A 281 6.53 4.75 21.89
C GLY A 281 6.01 3.52 21.16
N GLY A 282 6.80 2.45 21.16
CA GLY A 282 6.41 1.20 20.50
C GLY A 282 5.11 0.65 21.07
N VAL A 283 4.15 0.34 20.19
CA VAL A 283 2.99 -0.51 20.48
C VAL A 283 2.73 -1.38 19.25
N THR A 284 2.63 -2.68 19.50
CA THR A 284 2.61 -3.79 18.53
C THR A 284 1.18 -4.25 18.17
N ILE A 285 1.08 -4.91 17.00
CA ILE A 285 0.01 -5.77 16.44
C ILE A 285 -1.17 -5.07 15.75
N GLY A 286 -1.30 -5.31 14.44
CA GLY A 286 -2.52 -5.03 13.66
C GLY A 286 -2.47 -5.24 12.13
N ILE A 287 -1.62 -6.12 11.55
CA ILE A 287 -1.64 -6.41 10.07
C ILE A 287 -2.63 -7.53 9.73
N LEU A 288 -3.13 -8.24 10.74
CA LEU A 288 -3.91 -9.46 10.57
C LEU A 288 -5.25 -9.23 9.86
N LEU A 289 -5.85 -8.05 9.97
CA LEU A 289 -7.21 -7.79 9.46
C LEU A 289 -7.29 -7.79 7.93
N VAL A 290 -6.49 -6.99 7.24
CA VAL A 290 -6.63 -6.84 5.77
C VAL A 290 -6.19 -8.08 4.99
N CYS A 291 -5.15 -8.79 5.45
CA CYS A 291 -4.65 -9.98 4.74
C CYS A 291 -5.46 -11.27 5.03
N MET A 292 -6.18 -11.37 6.15
CA MET A 292 -7.02 -12.55 6.44
C MET A 292 -8.41 -12.47 5.77
N LEU A 293 -8.91 -11.26 5.56
CA LEU A 293 -10.22 -11.01 4.97
C LEU A 293 -10.28 -11.36 3.48
N VAL A 294 -9.20 -11.10 2.73
CA VAL A 294 -9.15 -11.44 1.30
C VAL A 294 -9.25 -12.95 1.07
N SER A 295 -8.70 -13.81 1.95
CA SER A 295 -8.80 -15.28 1.84
C SER A 295 -10.23 -15.77 2.06
N TYR A 296 -10.98 -15.11 2.95
CA TYR A 296 -12.41 -15.37 3.12
C TYR A 296 -13.17 -15.06 1.83
N PHE A 297 -12.91 -13.92 1.20
CA PHE A 297 -13.57 -13.55 -0.05
C PHE A 297 -13.08 -14.32 -1.29
N ILE A 298 -11.80 -14.72 -1.36
CA ILE A 298 -11.28 -15.62 -2.40
C ILE A 298 -11.99 -16.97 -2.33
N LYS A 299 -12.15 -17.51 -1.11
CA LYS A 299 -12.87 -18.76 -0.92
C LYS A 299 -14.35 -18.61 -1.29
N GLN A 300 -14.95 -17.45 -1.03
CA GLN A 300 -16.33 -17.14 -1.41
C GLN A 300 -16.49 -16.98 -2.93
N GLN A 301 -15.58 -16.28 -3.60
CA GLN A 301 -15.59 -16.05 -5.04
C GLN A 301 -15.27 -17.31 -5.85
N ASN A 302 -14.32 -18.13 -5.38
CA ASN A 302 -14.04 -19.45 -5.97
C ASN A 302 -15.19 -20.45 -5.73
N ASN A 303 -15.96 -20.29 -4.66
CA ASN A 303 -17.17 -21.08 -4.42
C ASN A 303 -18.36 -20.59 -5.25
N GLU A 304 -18.52 -19.27 -5.45
CA GLU A 304 -19.53 -18.70 -6.35
C GLU A 304 -19.25 -19.03 -7.81
N SER A 305 -17.98 -19.11 -8.25
CA SER A 305 -17.65 -19.61 -9.59
C SER A 305 -17.99 -21.09 -9.81
N VAL A 306 -18.05 -21.88 -8.73
CA VAL A 306 -18.49 -23.29 -8.76
C VAL A 306 -20.03 -23.41 -8.69
N LEU A 307 -20.73 -22.47 -8.06
CA LEU A 307 -22.20 -22.41 -8.11
C LEU A 307 -22.74 -21.86 -9.44
N ASN A 308 -22.04 -20.92 -10.08
CA ASN A 308 -22.45 -20.38 -11.38
C ASN A 308 -22.21 -21.37 -12.55
N SER A 309 -21.35 -22.37 -12.38
CA SER A 309 -21.18 -23.46 -13.36
C SER A 309 -22.22 -24.58 -13.21
N THR A 310 -23.02 -24.58 -12.14
CA THR A 310 -24.12 -25.52 -11.92
C THR A 310 -25.51 -24.94 -12.20
N LEU A 311 -25.60 -23.65 -12.55
CA LEU A 311 -26.86 -22.96 -12.86
C LEU A 311 -27.06 -22.61 -14.35
N ASN A 312 -26.13 -23.00 -15.23
CA ASN A 312 -26.34 -23.04 -16.67
C ASN A 312 -26.32 -24.50 -17.15
N PRO A 313 -27.49 -25.18 -17.23
CA PRO A 313 -27.63 -26.40 -18.00
C PRO A 313 -27.48 -26.17 -19.52
#